data_AF-A0A7C2MRM0-F1
#
_entry.id   AF-A0A7C2MRM0-F1
#
_cell.length_a   1.000
_cell.length_b   1.000
_cell.length_c   1.000
_cell.angle_alpha   90.00
_cell.angle_beta   90.00
_cell.angle_gamma   90.00
#
_symmetry.space_group_name_H-M   'P 1'
#
loop_
_entity.id
_entity.type
_entity.pdbx_description
1 polymer ?
#
loop_
_entity_poly.entity_id
_entity_poly.type
_entity_poly.pdbx_seq_one_letter_code
_entity_poly.pdbx_strand_id
1 'polypeptide(L)' 'MAAMSSTMLPLGTTASHFNLPDTVTGKMMSLDELKSDTATVIMFICN' A
#
# COMPACT_ATOMS: atom_id res chain seq x y z
N MET A 1 7.36 -16.13 -12.17
CA MET A 1 6.10 -15.40 -11.92
C MET A 1 5.52 -14.99 -13.26
N ALA A 2 4.22 -15.16 -13.49
CA ALA A 2 3.59 -14.69 -14.72
C ALA A 2 3.49 -13.16 -14.68
N ALA A 3 3.86 -12.49 -15.76
CA ALA A 3 3.67 -11.04 -15.87
C ALA A 3 2.18 -10.76 -16.13
N MET A 4 1.54 -10.08 -15.20
CA MET A 4 0.16 -9.60 -15.34
C MET A 4 0.16 -8.08 -15.28
N SER A 5 -0.54 -7.45 -16.22
CA SER A 5 -0.74 -6.00 -16.20
C SER A 5 -1.59 -5.58 -15.01
N SER A 6 -1.40 -4.33 -14.56
CA SER A 6 -2.21 -3.74 -13.49
C SER A 6 -3.71 -3.80 -13.82
N THR A 7 -4.53 -4.10 -12.81
CA THR A 7 -6.00 -4.10 -12.93
C THR A 7 -6.60 -2.69 -12.97
N MET A 8 -5.78 -1.64 -12.77
CA MET A 8 -6.15 -0.21 -12.77
C MET A 8 -7.37 0.11 -11.90
N LEU A 9 -7.13 0.54 -10.66
CA LEU A 9 -8.20 1.00 -9.78
C LEU A 9 -8.85 2.28 -10.34
N PRO A 10 -10.19 2.41 -10.28
CA PRO A 10 -10.87 3.65 -10.66
C PRO A 10 -10.35 4.85 -9.86
N LEU A 11 -10.27 6.01 -10.49
CA LEU A 11 -9.91 7.25 -9.80
C LEU A 11 -10.98 7.62 -8.76
N GLY A 12 -10.54 8.15 -7.62
CA GLY A 12 -11.41 8.44 -6.48
C GLY A 12 -11.74 7.22 -5.61
N THR A 13 -11.22 6.03 -5.93
CA THR A 13 -11.32 4.87 -5.03
C THR A 13 -10.62 5.17 -3.71
N THR A 14 -11.35 5.07 -2.61
CA THR A 14 -10.77 5.18 -1.27
C THR A 14 -9.82 4.02 -1.03
N ALA A 15 -8.60 4.32 -0.58
CA ALA A 15 -7.63 3.29 -0.23
C ALA A 15 -8.17 2.42 0.91
N SER A 16 -8.18 1.10 0.72
CA SER A 16 -8.59 0.15 1.73
C SER A 16 -7.62 0.17 2.91
N HIS A 17 -8.16 0.13 4.13
CA HIS A 17 -7.35 0.00 5.33
C HIS A 17 -6.50 -1.27 5.28
N PHE A 18 -5.24 -1.15 5.69
CA PHE A 18 -4.35 -2.29 5.91
C PHE A 18 -3.66 -2.15 7.26
N ASN A 19 -3.23 -3.28 7.82
CA ASN A 19 -2.33 -3.33 8.96
C ASN A 19 -1.34 -4.47 8.72
N LEU A 20 -0.12 -4.14 8.33
CA LEU A 20 0.89 -5.10 7.85
C LEU A 20 2.20 -4.95 8.63
N PRO A 21 2.97 -6.02 8.82
CA PRO A 21 4.27 -5.93 9.48
C PRO A 21 5.28 -5.25 8.56
N ASP A 22 5.95 -4.23 9.07
CA ASP A 22 7.17 -3.70 8.49
C ASP A 22 8.31 -4.70 8.69
N THR A 23 8.92 -5.15 7.59
CA THR A 23 9.98 -6.17 7.62
C THR A 23 11.31 -5.63 8.13
N VAL A 24 11.50 -4.31 8.23
CA VAL A 24 12.71 -3.69 8.78
C VAL A 24 12.66 -3.62 10.31
N THR A 25 11.54 -3.18 10.88
CA THR A 25 11.41 -2.97 12.34
C THR A 25 10.60 -4.04 13.06
N GLY A 26 9.84 -4.87 12.34
CA GLY A 26 8.91 -5.86 12.89
C GLY A 26 7.63 -5.26 13.49
N LYS A 27 7.42 -3.94 13.39
CA LYS A 27 6.22 -3.27 13.89
C LYS A 27 5.06 -3.44 12.91
N MET A 28 3.84 -3.49 13.43
CA MET A 28 2.64 -3.38 12.62
C MET A 28 2.46 -1.91 12.20
N MET A 29 2.23 -1.67 10.92
CA MET A 29 1.95 -0.34 10.37
C MET A 29 0.59 -0.34 9.69
N SER A 30 -0.20 0.68 9.98
CA SER A 30 -1.53 0.88 9.40
C SER A 30 -1.56 1.99 8.36
N LEU A 31 -2.58 1.97 7.49
CA LEU A 31 -2.79 3.06 6.52
C LEU A 31 -3.02 4.40 7.22
N ASP A 32 -3.69 4.40 8.37
CA ASP A 32 -3.99 5.62 9.14
C ASP A 32 -2.73 6.28 9.70
N GLU A 33 -1.75 5.47 10.13
CA GLU A 33 -0.45 5.96 10.62
C GLU A 33 0.47 6.46 9.50
N LEU A 34 0.36 5.85 8.31
CA LEU A 34 1.20 6.15 7.14
C LEU A 34 0.62 7.25 6.24
N LYS A 35 -0.59 7.72 6.52
CA LYS A 35 -1.25 8.75 5.72
C LYS A 35 -0.52 10.08 5.84
N SER A 36 -0.19 10.68 4.70
CA SER A 36 0.40 12.02 4.63
C SER A 36 -0.67 13.09 4.36
N ASP A 37 -0.38 14.33 4.73
CA ASP A 37 -1.23 15.50 4.46
C ASP A 37 -1.37 15.80 2.96
N THR A 38 -0.38 15.41 2.14
CA THR A 38 -0.36 15.70 0.71
C THR A 38 -0.72 14.48 -0.14
N ALA A 39 0.04 13.39 -0.02
CA ALA A 39 -0.19 12.18 -0.78
C ALA A 39 0.51 10.97 -0.15
N THR A 40 -0.09 9.79 -0.30
CA THR A 40 0.50 8.51 0.10
C THR A 40 0.67 7.64 -1.15
N VAL A 41 1.87 7.12 -1.36
CA VAL A 41 2.20 6.23 -2.48
C VAL A 41 2.26 4.79 -1.98
N ILE A 42 1.44 3.92 -2.57
CA ILE A 42 1.42 2.48 -2.26
C ILE A 42 1.97 1.72 -3.47
N MET A 43 2.97 0.87 -3.24
CA MET A 43 3.63 0.08 -4.28
C MET A 43 3.53 -1.40 -3.93
N PHE A 44 3.14 -2.22 -4.91
CA PHE A 44 3.18 -3.67 -4.80
C PHE A 44 4.44 -4.16 -5.53
N ILE A 45 5.43 -4.64 -4.78
CA ILE A 45 6.73 -5.11 -5.30
C ILE A 45 7.09 -6.47 -4.70
N CYS A 46 7.96 -7.21 -5.39
CA CYS A 46 8.58 -8.43 -4.86
C CYS A 46 10.07 -8.19 -4.66
N ASN A 47 10.65 -8.85 -3.64
CA ASN A 47 12.09 -8.93 -3.43
C ASN A 47 12.70 -10.04 -4.30
#